data_AF-A0A968X3I4-F1
#
_entry.id   AF-A0A968X3I4-F1
#
_cell.length_a   1.000
_cell.length_b   1.000
_cell.length_c   1.000
_cell.angle_alpha   90.00
_cell.angle_beta   90.00
_cell.angle_gamma   90.00
#
_symmetry.space_group_name_H-M   'P 1'
#
loop_
_entity.id
_entity.type
_entity.pdbx_description
1 polymer ?
#
loop_
_entity_poly.entity_id
_entity_poly.type
_entity_poly.pdbx_seq_one_letter_code
_entity_poly.pdbx_strand_id
1 'polypeptide(L)' 'MVLSGEVANPANPPSGCFFHPRCAYAKDICKHEEPPMREVEPQHFVSCHFAETSACAAWLAR' A
#
# COMPACT_ATOMS: atom_id res chain seq x y z
N MET A 1 24.87 -19.75 16.90
CA MET A 1 24.51 -18.46 16.28
C MET A 1 23.01 -18.27 16.47
N VAL A 2 22.58 -17.61 17.55
CA VAL A 2 21.16 -17.32 17.82
C VAL A 2 20.92 -15.90 17.33
N LEU A 3 20.06 -15.75 16.32
CA LEU A 3 19.62 -14.45 15.84
C LEU A 3 18.59 -13.91 16.84
N SER A 4 19.03 -13.00 17.71
CA SER A 4 18.17 -12.20 18.57
C SER A 4 17.49 -11.12 17.72
N GLY A 5 16.30 -11.42 17.23
CA GLY A 5 15.47 -10.47 16.51
C GLY A 5 14.03 -10.94 16.54
N GLU A 6 13.27 -10.39 17.47
CA GLU A 6 11.83 -10.58 17.58
C GLU A 6 11.14 -10.33 16.23
N VAL A 7 10.59 -11.40 15.65
CA VAL A 7 9.78 -11.32 14.43
C VAL A 7 8.56 -10.46 14.76
N ALA A 8 8.49 -9.27 14.18
CA ALA A 8 7.34 -8.38 14.34
C ALA A 8 6.05 -9.15 14.04
N ASN A 9 5.18 -9.22 15.04
CA ASN A 9 3.95 -9.98 15.02
C ASN A 9 3.04 -9.53 13.85
N PRO A 10 2.76 -10.40 12.85
CA PRO A 10 1.93 -10.05 11.68
C PRO A 10 0.41 -9.98 12.00
N ALA A 11 0.00 -10.21 13.25
CA ALA A 11 -1.40 -10.46 13.60
C ALA A 11 -2.34 -9.22 13.66
N ASN A 12 -1.82 -8.01 13.48
CA ASN A 12 -2.66 -6.80 13.44
C ASN A 12 -2.50 -6.09 12.09
N PRO A 13 -3.14 -6.61 11.02
CA PRO A 13 -3.17 -5.89 9.76
C PRO A 13 -3.88 -4.55 9.96
N PRO A 14 -3.31 -3.44 9.46
CA PRO A 14 -4.01 -2.17 9.42
C PRO A 14 -5.33 -2.29 8.65
N SER A 15 -6.38 -1.61 9.13
CA SER A 15 -7.64 -1.51 8.40
C SER A 15 -7.48 -0.69 7.12
N GLY A 16 -8.19 -1.07 6.05
CA GLY A 16 -8.12 -0.38 4.76
C GLY A 16 -6.88 -0.76 3.94
N CYS A 17 -6.16 0.24 3.44
CA CYS A 17 -4.97 0.03 2.62
C CYS A 17 -3.79 -0.46 3.46
N PHE A 18 -3.29 -1.67 3.17
CA PHE A 18 -2.16 -2.27 3.88
C PHE A 18 -0.90 -1.38 3.92
N PHE A 19 -0.72 -0.51 2.91
CA PHE A 19 0.42 0.40 2.79
C PHE A 19 0.21 1.74 3.50
N HIS A 20 -0.99 2.06 4.01
CA HIS A 20 -1.25 3.36 4.63
C HIS A 20 -0.29 3.76 5.77
N PRO A 21 0.24 2.86 6.63
CA PRO A 21 1.14 3.28 7.71
C PRO A 21 2.55 3.61 7.20
N ARG A 22 2.89 3.24 5.96
CA ARG A 22 4.19 3.51 5.33
C ARG A 22 4.09 4.38 4.07
N CYS A 23 2.89 4.72 3.61
CA CYS A 23 2.67 5.50 2.40
C CYS A 23 2.76 7.01 2.70
N ALA A 24 3.68 7.71 2.04
CA ALA A 24 3.85 9.17 2.17
C ALA A 24 2.64 9.98 1.67
N TYR A 25 1.79 9.37 0.84
CA TYR A 25 0.60 9.98 0.26
C TYR A 25 -0.70 9.46 0.89
N ALA A 26 -0.61 8.71 2.01
CA ALA A 26 -1.79 8.16 2.67
C ALA A 26 -2.74 9.28 3.10
N LYS A 27 -4.01 9.15 2.71
CA LYS A 27 -5.10 10.01 3.18
C LYS A 27 -6.03 9.22 4.11
N ASP A 28 -7.01 9.88 4.71
CA ASP A 28 -7.94 9.23 5.63
C ASP A 28 -8.73 8.08 4.98
N ILE A 29 -9.07 8.18 3.69
CA ILE A 29 -9.70 7.07 2.94
C ILE A 29 -8.85 5.80 2.96
N CYS A 30 -7.52 5.91 2.96
CA CYS A 30 -6.62 4.76 2.96
C CYS A 30 -6.63 4.00 4.30
N LYS A 31 -7.12 4.58 5.39
CA LYS A 31 -7.21 3.93 6.71
C LYS A 31 -8.57 3.24 6.94
N HIS A 32 -9.59 3.67 6.19
CA HIS A 32 -10.96 3.21 6.36
C HIS A 32 -11.37 2.23 5.25
N GLU A 33 -10.89 2.43 4.02
CA GLU A 33 -11.28 1.63 2.87
C GLU A 33 -10.08 0.97 2.20
N GLU A 34 -10.27 -0.29 1.81
CA GLU A 34 -9.31 -1.05 1.02
C GLU A 34 -9.36 -0.61 -0.45
N PRO A 35 -8.20 -0.29 -1.06
CA PRO A 35 -8.17 0.20 -2.43
C PRO A 35 -8.52 -0.93 -3.42
N PRO A 36 -9.39 -0.67 -4.41
CA PRO A 36 -9.68 -1.65 -5.43
C PRO A 36 -8.43 -1.93 -6.29
N MET A 37 -8.25 -3.21 -6.63
CA MET A 37 -7.22 -3.62 -7.59
C MET A 37 -7.68 -3.22 -8.99
N ARG A 38 -6.90 -2.38 -9.66
CA ARG A 38 -7.18 -1.89 -11.02
C ARG A 38 -5.96 -1.96 -11.90
N GLU A 39 -6.17 -2.13 -13.19
CA GLU A 39 -5.11 -2.11 -14.19
C GLU A 39 -4.82 -0.66 -14.60
N VAL A 40 -3.56 -0.21 -14.45
CA VAL A 40 -3.13 1.15 -14.85
C VAL A 40 -2.36 1.16 -16.17
N GLU A 41 -1.68 0.06 -16.47
CA GLU A 41 -0.99 -0.19 -17.74
C GLU A 41 -1.20 -1.66 -18.11
N PRO A 42 -1.02 -2.06 -19.39
CA PRO A 42 -1.17 -3.46 -19.79
C PRO A 42 -0.30 -4.38 -18.94
N GLN A 43 -0.92 -5.34 -18.24
CA GLN A 43 -0.26 -6.24 -17.28
C GLN A 43 0.27 -5.57 -16.00
N HIS A 44 -0.12 -4.33 -15.70
CA HIS A 44 0.25 -3.59 -14.50
C HIS A 44 -0.99 -3.33 -13.63
N PHE A 45 -1.11 -4.07 -12.53
CA PHE A 45 -2.19 -3.93 -11.57
C PHE A 45 -1.74 -3.21 -10.31
N VAL A 46 -2.62 -2.35 -9.79
CA VAL A 46 -2.34 -1.54 -8.62
C VAL A 46 -3.56 -1.50 -7.71
N SER A 47 -3.33 -1.64 -6.42
CA SER A 47 -4.32 -1.42 -5.38
C SER A 47 -4.05 -0.10 -4.67
N CYS A 48 -4.26 1.03 -5.36
CA CYS A 48 -4.13 2.36 -4.79
C CYS A 48 -5.34 3.23 -5.16
N HIS A 49 -5.93 3.90 -4.16
CA HIS A 49 -7.04 4.86 -4.35
C HIS A 49 -6.67 6.01 -5.28
N PHE A 50 -5.38 6.40 -5.32
CA PHE A 50 -4.87 7.54 -6.06
C PHE A 50 -3.93 7.15 -7.23
N ALA A 51 -3.98 5.92 -7.73
CA ALA A 51 -3.11 5.46 -8.83
C ALA A 51 -3.22 6.33 -10.09
N GLU A 52 -4.42 6.79 -10.45
CA GLU A 52 -4.66 7.68 -11.60
C GLU A 52 -4.32 9.14 -11.34
N THR A 53 -4.28 9.56 -10.08
CA THR A 53 -3.90 10.93 -9.73
C THR A 53 -2.39 10.98 -9.59
N SER A 54 -1.76 11.95 -10.24
CA SER A 54 -0.31 12.16 -10.43
C SER A 54 0.63 11.97 -9.21
N ALA A 55 0.10 11.79 -8.00
CA ALA A 55 0.86 11.52 -6.78
C ALA A 55 1.43 10.08 -6.69
N CYS A 56 0.79 9.07 -7.29
CA CYS A 56 1.25 7.67 -7.17
C CYS A 56 1.82 7.08 -8.47
N ALA A 57 1.42 7.59 -9.64
CA ALA A 57 1.90 7.11 -10.94
C ALA A 57 3.44 7.15 -11.06
N ALA A 58 4.09 8.14 -10.41
CA ALA A 58 5.54 8.29 -10.42
C ALA A 58 6.30 7.19 -9.62
N TRP A 59 5.62 6.46 -8.73
CA TRP A 59 6.24 5.40 -7.90
C TRP A 59 6.08 4.00 -8.48
N LEU A 60 5.13 3.78 -9.40
CA LEU A 60 4.87 2.46 -10.02
C LEU A 60 5.76 2.20 -11.23
N ALA A 61 6.29 3.25 -11.86
CA ALA A 61 7.14 3.15 -13.05
C ALA A 61 8.65 2.93 -12.73
N ARG A 62 9.01 2.53 -11.50
CA ARG A 62 10.41 2.20 -11.13
C ARG A 62 10.54 0.82 -10.51
#